data_AF-A0A9W9JSY0-F1
#
_entry.id   AF-A0A9W9JSY0-F1
#
_cell.length_a   1.000
_cell.length_b   1.000
_cell.length_c   1.000
_cell.angle_alpha   90.00
_cell.angle_beta   90.00
_cell.angle_gamma   90.00
#
_symmetry.space_group_name_H-M   'P 1'
#
loop_
_entity.id
_entity.type
_entity.pdbx_description
1 polymer ?
#
loop_
_entity_poly.entity_id
_entity_poly.type
_entity_poly.pdbx_seq_one_letter_code
_entity_poly.pdbx_strand_id
1 'polypeptide(L)'
;MQIQQVLAAGLAASFTNSHKHSVHSLFSFGDSYTATKFNVSGPQPSVSQPMGNPQLGQGTTANGVNWVGLLTATYNMTIVLNYNLAVNGATVNNSIVRGESKEDLVYQVSDKFKKNYCTNSASQSQPTWISELSLFAIWIGINE
;
A
#
# COMPACT_ATOMS: atom_id res chain seq x y z
N MET A 1 -28.78 51.22 36.30
CA MET A 1 -28.41 50.96 34.89
C MET A 1 -28.03 49.50 34.77
N GLN A 2 -28.90 48.69 34.16
CA GLN A 2 -28.61 47.31 33.78
C GLN A 2 -27.48 47.28 32.74
N ILE A 3 -26.71 46.19 32.70
CA ILE A 3 -26.56 45.33 31.51
C ILE A 3 -26.13 43.95 32.02
N GLN A 4 -27.00 42.96 31.83
CA GLN A 4 -26.64 41.54 31.80
C GLN A 4 -25.83 41.30 30.52
N GLN A 5 -24.69 40.62 30.61
CA GLN A 5 -24.13 39.89 29.48
C GLN A 5 -24.32 38.40 29.71
N VAL A 6 -24.94 37.79 28.71
CA VAL A 6 -25.36 36.39 28.61
C VAL A 6 -24.13 35.51 28.40
N LEU A 7 -24.15 34.33 29.03
CA LEU A 7 -23.21 33.23 28.81
C LEU A 7 -23.11 32.86 27.32
N ALA A 8 -21.90 32.84 26.79
CA ALA A 8 -21.53 31.90 25.74
C ALA A 8 -20.50 30.95 26.34
N ALA A 9 -20.97 29.81 26.86
CA ALA A 9 -20.11 28.66 27.07
C ALA A 9 -19.69 28.18 25.68
N GLY A 10 -18.60 28.73 25.17
CA GLY A 10 -17.96 28.19 23.97
C GLY A 10 -17.58 26.75 24.28
N LEU A 11 -18.17 25.79 23.55
CA LEU A 11 -17.63 24.45 23.45
C LEU A 11 -16.16 24.61 23.06
N ALA A 12 -15.24 24.46 24.02
CA ALA A 12 -13.91 24.02 23.69
C ALA A 12 -14.12 22.62 23.11
N ALA A 13 -14.20 22.53 21.79
CA ALA A 13 -14.05 21.26 21.09
C ALA A 13 -12.69 20.73 21.55
N SER A 14 -12.72 19.78 22.48
CA SER A 14 -11.57 18.92 22.70
C SER A 14 -11.34 18.25 21.36
N PHE A 15 -10.35 18.72 20.62
CA PHE A 15 -9.76 17.93 19.55
C PHE A 15 -9.07 16.76 20.23
N THR A 16 -9.84 15.74 20.62
CA THR A 16 -9.29 14.41 20.72
C THR A 16 -8.85 14.09 19.30
N ASN A 17 -7.55 14.25 19.04
CA ASN A 17 -6.96 13.73 17.82
C ASN A 17 -6.92 12.20 17.95
N SER A 18 -8.08 11.55 18.01
CA SER A 18 -8.20 10.11 18.31
C SER A 18 -8.12 9.22 17.08
N HIS A 19 -7.79 9.78 15.92
CA HIS A 19 -7.72 9.00 14.69
C HIS A 19 -6.44 9.29 13.90
N LYS A 20 -5.27 9.05 14.51
CA LYS A 20 -4.14 8.54 13.72
C LYS A 20 -4.51 7.14 13.25
N HIS A 21 -5.25 7.03 12.15
CA HIS A 21 -5.41 5.76 11.46
C HIS A 21 -4.00 5.30 11.06
N SER A 22 -3.51 4.28 11.76
CA SER A 22 -2.19 3.73 11.49
C SER A 22 -2.32 2.79 10.31
N VAL A 23 -1.57 3.07 9.25
CA VAL A 23 -1.51 2.19 8.08
C VAL A 23 -0.96 0.83 8.53
N HIS A 24 -1.73 -0.22 8.25
CA HIS A 24 -1.36 -1.60 8.58
C HIS A 24 -0.98 -2.38 7.32
N SER A 25 -1.58 -2.05 6.17
CA SER A 25 -1.25 -2.66 4.89
C SER A 25 -0.87 -1.60 3.87
N LEU A 26 0.22 -1.82 3.15
CA LEU A 26 0.63 -1.02 1.99
C LEU A 26 0.49 -1.89 0.75
N PHE A 27 -0.51 -1.59 -0.09
CA PHE A 27 -0.61 -2.12 -1.44
C PHE A 27 0.06 -1.15 -2.40
N SER A 28 1.13 -1.58 -3.05
CA SER A 28 1.88 -0.75 -4.00
C SER A 28 1.80 -1.31 -5.40
N PHE A 29 1.67 -0.42 -6.37
CA PHE A 29 1.56 -0.70 -7.80
C PHE A 29 2.49 0.24 -8.55
N GLY A 30 2.91 -0.15 -9.75
CA GLY A 30 3.80 0.69 -10.52
C GLY A 30 4.82 -0.07 -11.36
N ASP A 31 5.93 0.60 -11.59
CA ASP A 31 7.04 0.13 -12.40
C ASP A 31 8.29 -0.25 -11.59
N SER A 32 9.46 -0.17 -12.23
CA SER A 32 10.77 -0.47 -11.67
C SER A 32 11.16 0.41 -10.49
N TYR A 33 10.60 1.62 -10.35
CA TYR A 33 10.84 2.46 -9.18
C TYR A 33 10.20 1.91 -7.91
N THR A 34 9.25 0.99 -8.04
CA THR A 34 8.49 0.43 -6.93
C THR A 34 8.72 -1.06 -6.75
N ALA A 35 8.91 -1.83 -7.81
CA ALA A 35 8.92 -3.29 -7.78
C ALA A 35 10.00 -3.93 -6.89
N THR A 36 9.63 -5.01 -6.20
CA THR A 36 10.50 -5.87 -5.38
C THR A 36 10.47 -7.34 -5.83
N LYS A 37 9.76 -7.68 -6.91
CA LYS A 37 9.48 -9.08 -7.35
C LYS A 37 8.67 -9.91 -6.33
N PHE A 38 7.78 -9.26 -5.57
CA PHE A 38 6.83 -9.97 -4.71
C PHE A 38 6.00 -10.98 -5.51
N ASN A 39 5.87 -12.18 -4.95
CA ASN A 39 5.06 -13.26 -5.52
C ASN A 39 3.81 -13.47 -4.65
N VAL A 40 2.63 -13.26 -5.25
CA VAL A 40 1.32 -13.46 -4.62
C VAL A 40 1.08 -14.90 -4.16
N SER A 41 1.75 -15.88 -4.76
CA SER A 41 1.70 -17.29 -4.34
C SER A 41 2.80 -17.67 -3.34
N GLY A 42 3.68 -16.73 -3.00
CA GLY A 42 4.73 -16.92 -2.00
C GLY A 42 4.28 -16.60 -0.57
N PRO A 43 5.20 -16.67 0.42
CA PRO A 43 4.92 -16.27 1.80
C PRO A 43 4.35 -14.85 1.88
N GLN A 44 3.14 -14.72 2.41
CA GLN A 44 2.47 -13.42 2.52
C GLN A 44 3.06 -12.57 3.66
N PRO A 45 2.93 -11.23 3.58
CA PRO A 45 3.29 -10.32 4.66
C PRO A 45 2.65 -10.70 5.99
N SER A 46 3.44 -10.65 7.06
CA SER A 46 2.99 -10.92 8.42
C SER A 46 3.70 -10.00 9.42
N VAL A 47 3.23 -9.99 10.67
CA VAL A 47 3.85 -9.20 11.73
C VAL A 47 5.33 -9.55 11.94
N SER A 48 5.70 -10.83 11.83
CA SER A 48 7.09 -11.29 11.97
C SER A 48 7.91 -11.12 10.70
N GLN A 49 7.26 -11.05 9.53
CA GLN A 49 7.92 -10.88 8.23
C GLN A 49 7.12 -9.87 7.37
N PRO A 50 7.25 -8.55 7.62
CA PRO A 50 6.38 -7.54 7.01
C PRO A 50 6.51 -7.42 5.49
N MET A 51 7.63 -7.86 4.92
CA MET A 51 7.80 -7.93 3.46
C MET A 51 7.14 -9.17 2.84
N GLY A 52 6.87 -10.23 3.61
CA GLY A 52 6.47 -11.53 3.10
C GLY A 52 7.56 -12.13 2.21
N ASN A 53 7.56 -11.78 0.93
CA ASN A 53 8.56 -12.21 -0.03
C ASN A 53 8.83 -11.14 -1.11
N PRO A 54 10.07 -10.97 -1.60
CA PRO A 54 11.31 -11.53 -1.07
C PRO A 54 11.76 -10.80 0.21
N GLN A 55 12.95 -11.12 0.73
CA GLN A 55 13.55 -10.40 1.85
C GLN A 55 13.75 -8.91 1.54
N LEU A 56 13.80 -8.07 2.59
CA LEU A 56 13.98 -6.63 2.46
C LEU A 56 15.20 -6.28 1.58
N GLY A 57 14.98 -5.41 0.59
CA GLY A 57 16.01 -4.96 -0.35
C GLY A 57 16.33 -5.93 -1.49
N GLN A 58 15.71 -7.12 -1.54
CA GLN A 58 15.86 -8.06 -2.64
C GLN A 58 14.86 -7.78 -3.76
N GLY A 59 15.25 -8.14 -4.99
CA GLY A 59 14.40 -8.04 -6.18
C GLY A 59 14.12 -6.63 -6.68
N THR A 60 14.68 -5.59 -6.05
CA THR A 60 14.57 -4.20 -6.48
C THR A 60 15.52 -3.89 -7.63
N THR A 61 15.26 -2.77 -8.31
CA THR A 61 16.19 -2.15 -9.27
C THR A 61 17.10 -1.11 -8.60
N ALA A 62 16.93 -0.87 -7.29
CA ALA A 62 17.66 0.12 -6.52
C ALA A 62 19.03 -0.37 -6.00
N ASN A 63 19.41 -1.62 -6.32
CA ASN A 63 20.58 -2.30 -5.74
C ASN A 63 20.55 -2.28 -4.19
N GLY A 64 19.36 -2.45 -3.62
CA GLY A 64 19.13 -2.32 -2.17
C GLY A 64 17.67 -2.03 -1.83
N VAL A 65 17.44 -1.44 -0.67
CA VAL A 65 16.09 -1.09 -0.19
C VAL A 65 15.55 0.10 -0.99
N ASN A 66 14.41 -0.09 -1.65
CA ASN A 66 13.69 1.00 -2.33
C ASN A 66 12.67 1.67 -1.39
N TRP A 67 11.92 2.65 -1.90
CA TRP A 67 11.02 3.46 -1.08
C TRP A 67 9.94 2.64 -0.36
N VAL A 68 9.37 1.60 -0.98
CA VAL A 68 8.38 0.75 -0.30
C VAL A 68 9.01 -0.03 0.85
N GLY A 69 10.24 -0.52 0.68
CA GLY A 69 10.97 -1.17 1.76
C GLY A 69 11.32 -0.21 2.90
N LEU A 70 11.69 1.04 2.59
CA LEU A 70 11.98 2.08 3.58
C LEU A 70 10.73 2.46 4.38
N LEU A 71 9.57 2.62 3.72
CA LEU A 71 8.30 2.85 4.40
C LEU A 71 7.90 1.66 5.27
N THR A 72 8.25 0.44 4.88
CA THR A 72 7.93 -0.77 5.64
C THR A 72 8.87 -1.00 6.83
N ALA A 73 10.17 -0.70 6.72
CA ALA A 73 11.17 -1.12 7.69
C ALA A 73 11.85 0.02 8.46
N THR A 74 11.78 1.26 7.98
CA THR A 74 12.57 2.38 8.53
C THR A 74 11.71 3.57 8.93
N TYR A 75 10.77 3.97 8.08
CA TYR A 75 9.94 5.16 8.27
C TYR A 75 8.51 4.84 8.74
N ASN A 76 8.30 3.63 9.24
CA ASN A 76 7.02 3.25 9.82
C ASN A 76 6.92 3.74 11.29
N MET A 77 5.70 4.11 11.71
CA MET A 77 5.38 4.32 13.13
C MET A 77 4.69 3.10 13.76
N THR A 78 4.17 2.21 12.92
CA THR A 78 3.49 0.95 13.26
C THR A 78 3.92 -0.11 12.26
N ILE A 79 3.67 -1.40 12.55
CA ILE A 79 3.91 -2.47 11.58
C ILE A 79 3.11 -2.19 10.30
N VAL A 80 3.79 -2.23 9.15
CA VAL A 80 3.21 -2.09 7.81
C VAL A 80 3.48 -3.37 7.04
N LEU A 81 2.43 -4.07 6.66
CA LEU A 81 2.47 -5.25 5.80
C LEU A 81 2.57 -4.83 4.34
N ASN A 82 3.64 -5.23 3.65
CA ASN A 82 3.98 -4.75 2.32
C ASN A 82 3.52 -5.72 1.22
N TYR A 83 2.48 -5.34 0.50
CA TYR A 83 1.94 -6.05 -0.66
C TYR A 83 2.34 -5.30 -1.94
N ASN A 84 3.56 -5.55 -2.42
CA ASN A 84 4.09 -4.84 -3.58
C ASN A 84 3.79 -5.53 -4.91
N LEU A 85 2.74 -5.10 -5.59
CA LEU A 85 2.26 -5.66 -6.85
C LEU A 85 2.88 -4.98 -8.08
N ALA A 86 3.82 -4.05 -7.90
CA ALA A 86 4.51 -3.36 -8.98
C ALA A 86 5.38 -4.31 -9.82
N VAL A 87 5.49 -4.00 -11.12
CA VAL A 87 6.20 -4.83 -12.09
C VAL A 87 7.21 -3.99 -12.87
N ASN A 88 8.47 -4.44 -12.92
CA ASN A 88 9.50 -3.79 -13.73
C ASN A 88 9.05 -3.63 -15.20
N GLY A 89 9.23 -2.44 -15.77
CA GLY A 89 8.88 -2.17 -17.17
C GLY A 89 7.37 -2.09 -17.45
N ALA A 90 6.53 -2.02 -16.40
CA ALA A 90 5.09 -1.80 -16.58
C ALA A 90 4.82 -0.41 -17.16
N THR A 91 3.97 -0.36 -18.17
CA THR A 91 3.26 0.84 -18.61
C THR A 91 1.93 0.97 -17.86
N VAL A 92 1.24 2.09 -18.05
CA VAL A 92 -0.14 2.25 -17.57
C VAL A 92 -1.09 1.26 -18.24
N ASN A 93 -1.02 1.10 -19.57
CA ASN A 93 -1.91 0.22 -20.32
C ASN A 93 -1.32 -0.23 -21.67
N ASN A 94 -1.08 -1.53 -21.79
CA ASN A 94 -0.50 -2.17 -22.96
C ASN A 94 -1.43 -2.21 -24.18
N SER A 95 -2.73 -1.98 -24.02
CA SER A 95 -3.65 -1.86 -25.16
C SER A 95 -3.55 -0.51 -25.88
N ILE A 96 -2.90 0.48 -25.25
CA ILE A 96 -2.72 1.83 -25.80
C ILE A 96 -1.27 2.01 -26.28
N VAL A 97 -0.30 1.74 -25.42
CA VAL A 97 1.14 1.78 -25.73
C VAL A 97 1.73 0.43 -25.38
N ARG A 98 2.38 -0.23 -26.35
CA ARG A 98 2.99 -1.54 -26.13
C ARG A 98 4.19 -1.42 -25.21
N GLY A 99 4.04 -1.81 -23.95
CA GLY A 99 5.13 -1.90 -22.97
C GLY A 99 6.02 -3.13 -23.15
N GLU A 100 7.17 -3.10 -22.48
CA GLU A 100 8.10 -4.24 -22.42
C GLU A 100 7.56 -5.38 -21.54
N SER A 101 6.90 -5.03 -20.42
CA SER A 101 6.22 -5.99 -19.56
C SER A 101 4.86 -6.37 -20.12
N LYS A 102 4.46 -7.65 -19.97
CA LYS A 102 3.09 -8.10 -20.25
C LYS A 102 2.10 -7.70 -19.14
N GLU A 103 2.61 -7.35 -17.96
CA GLU A 103 1.83 -7.02 -16.76
C GLU A 103 1.88 -5.50 -16.52
N ASP A 104 1.03 -4.76 -17.24
CA ASP A 104 0.82 -3.31 -17.08
C ASP A 104 0.08 -2.98 -15.77
N LEU A 105 -0.12 -1.69 -15.48
CA LEU A 105 -0.86 -1.26 -14.29
C LEU A 105 -2.30 -1.81 -14.27
N VAL A 106 -2.96 -1.90 -15.43
CA VAL A 106 -4.30 -2.50 -15.53
C VAL A 106 -4.27 -3.94 -15.00
N TYR A 107 -3.34 -4.76 -15.47
CA TYR A 107 -3.14 -6.14 -15.02
C TYR A 107 -2.81 -6.22 -13.52
N GLN A 108 -1.95 -5.33 -13.01
CA GLN A 108 -1.62 -5.32 -11.59
C GLN A 108 -2.87 -5.10 -10.71
N VAL A 109 -3.80 -4.24 -11.14
CA VAL A 109 -5.06 -4.01 -10.43
C VAL A 109 -6.06 -5.16 -10.63
N SER A 110 -6.28 -5.59 -11.88
CA SER A 110 -7.34 -6.57 -12.20
C SER A 110 -6.97 -8.01 -11.89
N ASP A 111 -5.71 -8.39 -12.11
CA ASP A 111 -5.27 -9.79 -12.09
C ASP A 111 -4.41 -10.11 -10.88
N LYS A 112 -3.55 -9.18 -10.43
CA LYS A 112 -2.79 -9.38 -9.18
C LYS A 112 -3.63 -8.99 -7.97
N PHE A 113 -4.12 -7.75 -7.88
CA PHE A 113 -4.83 -7.29 -6.69
C PHE A 113 -6.22 -7.94 -6.55
N LYS A 114 -7.12 -7.69 -7.51
CA LYS A 114 -8.51 -8.11 -7.39
C LYS A 114 -8.68 -9.62 -7.23
N LYS A 115 -7.93 -10.45 -7.97
CA LYS A 115 -8.06 -11.91 -7.90
C LYS A 115 -7.52 -12.51 -6.59
N ASN A 116 -6.50 -11.91 -5.99
CA ASN A 116 -5.82 -12.49 -4.82
C ASN A 116 -6.25 -11.85 -3.50
N TYR A 117 -6.73 -10.61 -3.51
CA TYR A 117 -6.97 -9.83 -2.29
C TYR A 117 -8.39 -9.27 -2.18
N CYS A 118 -9.23 -9.35 -3.22
CA CYS A 118 -10.65 -8.96 -3.15
C CYS A 118 -11.61 -10.16 -3.11
N THR A 119 -11.13 -11.39 -2.93
CA THR A 119 -11.97 -12.60 -2.91
C THR A 119 -12.38 -12.96 -1.48
N ASN A 120 -13.69 -13.03 -1.22
CA ASN A 120 -14.27 -13.40 0.08
C ASN A 120 -14.21 -14.92 0.35
N SER A 121 -13.12 -15.60 -0.01
CA SER A 121 -13.03 -17.05 0.14
C SER A 121 -12.60 -17.41 1.56
N ALA A 122 -13.59 -17.79 2.39
CA ALA A 122 -13.46 -18.31 3.76
C ALA A 122 -12.52 -19.54 3.91
N SER A 123 -11.96 -20.07 2.82
CA SER A 123 -11.08 -21.24 2.78
C SER A 123 -9.58 -20.91 2.73
N GLN A 124 -9.20 -19.66 2.51
CA GLN A 124 -7.82 -19.22 2.71
C GLN A 124 -7.75 -18.59 4.09
N SER A 125 -6.75 -18.97 4.89
CA SER A 125 -6.37 -18.24 6.10
C SER A 125 -6.21 -16.78 5.70
N GLN A 126 -7.26 -15.98 5.93
CA GLN A 126 -7.46 -14.68 5.30
C GLN A 126 -6.20 -13.81 5.46
N PRO A 127 -5.67 -13.17 4.42
CA PRO A 127 -4.85 -11.98 4.66
C PRO A 127 -5.83 -10.91 5.14
N THR A 128 -5.96 -10.73 6.45
CA THR A 128 -6.89 -9.79 7.10
C THR A 128 -6.42 -8.34 6.86
N TRP A 129 -6.36 -7.89 5.61
CA TRP A 129 -6.27 -6.48 5.32
C TRP A 129 -7.67 -5.86 5.39
N ILE A 130 -7.73 -4.66 5.94
CA ILE A 130 -8.95 -3.88 6.09
C ILE A 130 -8.75 -2.61 5.27
N SER A 131 -9.70 -2.27 4.41
CA SER A 131 -9.62 -1.10 3.52
C SER A 131 -9.30 0.19 4.27
N GLU A 132 -9.90 0.38 5.44
CA GLU A 132 -9.77 1.55 6.31
C GLU A 132 -8.37 1.65 6.95
N LEU A 133 -7.59 0.57 6.95
CA LEU A 133 -6.22 0.50 7.46
C LEU A 133 -5.19 0.29 6.34
N SER A 134 -5.61 0.41 5.08
CA SER A 134 -4.77 0.15 3.91
C SER A 134 -4.45 1.42 3.15
N LEU A 135 -3.17 1.57 2.81
CA LEU A 135 -2.70 2.58 1.88
C LEU A 135 -2.48 1.93 0.51
N PHE A 136 -3.09 2.52 -0.52
CA PHE A 136 -2.88 2.14 -1.92
C PHE A 136 -2.01 3.19 -2.58
N ALA A 137 -0.83 2.80 -3.06
CA ALA A 137 0.13 3.71 -3.67
C ALA A 137 0.46 3.26 -5.11
N ILE A 138 0.44 4.21 -6.04
CA ILE A 138 0.73 3.97 -7.46
C ILE A 138 1.85 4.92 -7.87
N TRP A 139 2.94 4.37 -8.41
CA TRP A 139 3.98 5.15 -9.08
C TRP A 139 4.33 4.49 -10.41
N ILE A 140 3.85 5.10 -11.48
CA ILE A 140 3.91 4.61 -12.87
C ILE A 140 4.19 5.79 -13.79
N GLY A 141 4.68 5.56 -15.01
CA GLY A 141 4.75 6.60 -16.04
C GLY A 141 6.10 6.75 -16.76
N ILE A 142 7.12 5.98 -16.39
CA ILE A 142 8.46 6.09 -16.99
C ILE A 142 8.67 5.19 -18.22
N ASN A 143 7.82 4.18 -18.44
CA ASN A 143 8.04 3.16 -19.48
C ASN A 143 7.14 3.33 -20.72
N GLU A 144 6.33 4.38 -20.74
CA GLU A 144 5.52 4.84 -21.86
C GLU A 144 6.38 5.29 -23.04
#